data_AF-A0AAV5MZJ9-F1
#
_entry.id   AF-A0AAV5MZJ9-F1
#
_cell.length_a   1.000
_cell.length_b   1.000
_cell.length_c   1.000
_cell.angle_alpha   90.00
_cell.angle_beta   90.00
_cell.angle_gamma   90.00
#
_symmetry.space_group_name_H-M   'P 1'
#
loop_
_entity.id
_entity.type
_entity.pdbx_description
1 polymer ?
#
loop_
_entity_poly.entity_id
_entity_poly.type
_entity_poly.pdbx_seq_one_letter_code
_entity_poly.pdbx_strand_id
1 'polypeptide(L)'
;MKKSAALIALLFSLGAGSAMAATQVSSQQAQQLQSMGSISGSVQVVDMDQAVSAIAKKAESMNAGHYRVIAVDSRDNSNNWRISAELYR
;
A
#
# COMPACT_ATOMS: atom_id res chain seq x y z
N MET A 1 30.50 33.56 -10.52
CA MET A 1 30.70 32.09 -10.43
C MET A 1 29.38 31.47 -10.00
N LYS A 2 28.63 30.85 -10.92
CA LYS A 2 27.31 30.27 -10.62
C LYS A 2 27.50 28.77 -10.41
N LYS A 3 27.55 28.32 -9.15
CA LYS A 3 27.62 26.90 -8.81
C LYS A 3 26.21 26.32 -8.94
N SER A 4 25.86 25.79 -10.11
CA SER A 4 24.67 24.95 -10.25
C SER A 4 24.95 23.61 -9.60
N ALA A 5 24.50 23.44 -8.36
CA ALA A 5 24.50 22.14 -7.71
C ALA A 5 23.41 21.27 -8.36
N ALA A 6 23.81 20.40 -9.27
CA ALA A 6 22.94 19.37 -9.80
C ALA A 6 22.71 18.33 -8.70
N LEU A 7 21.52 18.33 -8.12
CA LEU A 7 21.07 17.30 -7.19
C LEU A 7 20.70 16.05 -8.01
N ILE A 8 21.67 15.17 -8.23
CA ILE A 8 21.43 13.85 -8.79
C ILE A 8 20.96 12.96 -7.64
N ALA A 9 19.64 12.87 -7.45
CA ALA A 9 19.04 11.87 -6.58
C ALA A 9 19.04 10.52 -7.32
N LEU A 10 20.08 9.72 -7.11
CA LEU A 10 20.05 8.30 -7.47
C LEU A 10 19.15 7.58 -6.46
N LEU A 11 17.85 7.50 -6.75
CA LEU A 11 16.91 6.61 -6.06
C LEU A 11 17.31 5.17 -6.40
N PHE A 12 18.17 4.59 -5.55
CA PHE A 12 18.57 3.20 -5.66
C PHE A 12 17.42 2.32 -5.13
N SER A 13 16.48 1.98 -6.01
CA SER A 13 15.43 1.01 -5.69
C SER A 13 16.00 -0.41 -5.71
N LEU A 14 16.62 -0.82 -4.60
CA LEU A 14 16.86 -2.24 -4.32
C LEU A 14 15.49 -2.88 -4.02
N GLY A 15 14.79 -3.28 -5.08
CA GLY A 15 13.60 -4.13 -4.96
C GLY A 15 14.05 -5.51 -4.50
N ALA A 16 14.09 -5.72 -3.18
CA ALA A 16 14.20 -7.06 -2.62
C ALA A 16 12.87 -7.78 -2.87
N GLY A 17 12.77 -8.41 -4.05
CA GLY A 17 11.75 -9.41 -4.34
C GLY A 17 12.04 -10.68 -3.55
N SER A 18 11.75 -10.66 -2.25
CA SER A 18 11.38 -11.87 -1.54
C SER A 18 9.86 -11.92 -1.56
N ALA A 19 9.30 -13.10 -1.85
CA ALA A 19 7.86 -13.37 -1.83
C ALA A 19 7.31 -13.30 -0.39
N MET A 20 7.47 -12.15 0.25
CA MET A 20 7.00 -11.82 1.58
C MET A 20 5.65 -11.14 1.42
N ALA A 21 4.71 -11.50 2.27
CA ALA A 21 3.39 -10.89 2.26
C ALA A 21 3.53 -9.36 2.30
N ALA A 22 2.69 -8.65 1.53
CA ALA A 22 2.76 -7.19 1.51
C ALA A 22 2.64 -6.67 2.95
N THR A 23 3.51 -5.74 3.35
CA THR A 23 3.57 -5.29 4.75
C THR A 23 2.79 -4.01 4.95
N GLN A 24 1.98 -3.93 6.00
CA GLN A 24 1.29 -2.70 6.36
C GLN A 24 2.29 -1.66 6.88
N VAL A 25 2.26 -0.45 6.31
CA VAL A 25 3.13 0.66 6.70
C VAL A 25 2.34 1.87 7.20
N SER A 26 2.97 2.66 8.07
CA SER A 26 2.39 3.93 8.53
C SER A 26 2.54 5.03 7.48
N SER A 27 1.82 6.14 7.68
CA SER A 27 1.96 7.32 6.80
C SER A 27 3.40 7.85 6.75
N GLN A 28 4.13 7.81 7.86
CA GLN A 28 5.52 8.29 7.93
C GLN A 28 6.48 7.37 7.16
N GLN A 29 6.30 6.05 7.27
CA GLN A 29 7.11 5.08 6.53
C GLN A 29 6.82 5.16 5.03
N ALA A 30 5.54 5.32 4.66
CA ALA A 30 5.11 5.47 3.28
C ALA A 30 5.75 6.67 2.56
N GLN A 31 6.13 7.75 3.27
CA GLN A 31 6.82 8.90 2.66
C GLN A 31 8.20 8.57 2.09
N GLN A 32 8.82 7.48 2.58
CA GLN A 32 10.13 7.02 2.11
C GLN A 32 10.00 5.96 1.01
N LEU A 33 8.78 5.53 0.67
CA LEU A 33 8.50 4.47 -0.29
C LEU A 33 7.96 5.05 -1.60
N GLN A 34 8.09 4.26 -2.68
CA GLN A 34 7.59 4.69 -3.98
C GLN A 34 6.10 4.35 -4.11
N SER A 35 5.24 5.38 -4.16
CA SER A 35 3.81 5.18 -4.37
C SER A 35 3.52 4.50 -5.72
N MET A 36 2.68 3.48 -5.68
CA MET A 36 2.13 2.78 -6.84
C MET A 36 0.70 3.22 -7.16
N GLY A 37 0.13 4.12 -6.34
CA GLY A 37 -1.27 4.51 -6.40
C GLY A 37 -2.11 3.86 -5.31
N SER A 38 -3.43 3.97 -5.45
CA SER A 38 -4.41 3.48 -4.47
C SER A 38 -5.39 2.52 -5.11
N ILE A 39 -5.72 1.45 -4.40
CA ILE A 39 -6.82 0.54 -4.71
C ILE A 39 -8.01 0.85 -3.83
N SER A 40 -9.20 0.72 -4.40
CA SER A 40 -10.44 0.60 -3.63
C SER A 40 -11.17 -0.67 -4.05
N GLY A 41 -11.84 -1.31 -3.11
CA GLY A 41 -12.60 -2.52 -3.36
C GLY A 41 -13.66 -2.74 -2.30
N SER A 42 -14.80 -3.28 -2.71
CA SER A 42 -15.77 -3.86 -1.80
C SER A 42 -15.40 -5.31 -1.58
N VAL A 43 -15.09 -5.67 -0.33
CA VAL A 43 -14.75 -7.04 0.06
C VAL A 43 -15.85 -7.52 0.99
N GLN A 44 -16.42 -8.69 0.69
CA GLN A 44 -17.27 -9.39 1.65
C GLN A 44 -16.37 -9.98 2.71
N VAL A 45 -16.46 -9.44 3.92
CA VAL A 45 -15.63 -9.85 5.04
C VAL A 45 -16.53 -10.19 6.20
N VAL A 46 -16.24 -11.32 6.83
CA VAL A 46 -16.89 -11.71 8.08
C VAL A 46 -16.26 -10.95 9.25
N ASP A 47 -14.95 -10.69 9.16
CA ASP A 47 -14.15 -10.06 10.20
C ASP A 47 -13.06 -9.15 9.60
N MET A 48 -12.52 -8.25 10.44
CA MET A 48 -11.42 -7.34 10.09
C MET A 48 -10.15 -8.08 9.63
N ASP A 49 -9.89 -9.28 10.14
CA ASP A 49 -8.71 -10.05 9.74
C ASP A 49 -8.77 -10.47 8.26
N GLN A 50 -9.96 -10.86 7.78
CA GLN A 50 -10.18 -11.18 6.37
C GLN A 50 -10.06 -9.95 5.48
N ALA A 51 -10.50 -8.79 5.96
CA ALA A 51 -10.31 -7.51 5.28
C ALA A 51 -8.82 -7.20 5.06
N VAL A 52 -8.02 -7.30 6.11
CA VAL A 52 -6.57 -7.05 6.05
C VAL A 52 -5.89 -8.05 5.12
N SER A 53 -6.20 -9.34 5.25
CA SER A 53 -5.67 -10.40 4.37
C SER A 53 -6.03 -10.20 2.89
N ALA A 54 -7.24 -9.73 2.59
CA ALA A 54 -7.67 -9.46 1.22
C ALA A 54 -6.89 -8.29 0.59
N ILE A 55 -6.59 -7.25 1.37
CA ILE A 55 -5.77 -6.12 0.92
C ILE A 55 -4.34 -6.57 0.68
N ALA A 56 -3.75 -7.35 1.61
CA ALA A 56 -2.39 -7.87 1.47
C ALA A 56 -2.24 -8.70 0.19
N LYS A 57 -3.16 -9.64 -0.06
CA LYS A 57 -3.20 -10.42 -1.31
C LYS A 57 -3.34 -9.56 -2.56
N LYS A 58 -4.14 -8.50 -2.50
CA LYS A 58 -4.33 -7.58 -3.63
C LYS A 58 -3.10 -6.68 -3.84
N ALA A 59 -2.40 -6.31 -2.78
CA ALA A 59 -1.13 -5.61 -2.86
C ALA A 59 -0.07 -6.51 -3.52
N GLU A 60 0.04 -7.76 -3.08
CA GLU A 60 0.93 -8.78 -3.67
C GLU A 60 0.65 -9.02 -5.14
N SER A 61 -0.62 -9.16 -5.53
CA SER A 61 -1.00 -9.38 -6.94
C SER A 61 -0.66 -8.20 -7.85
N MET A 62 -0.56 -7.00 -7.28
CA MET A 62 -0.10 -5.79 -7.96
C MET A 62 1.40 -5.53 -7.80
N ASN A 63 2.15 -6.51 -7.29
CA ASN A 63 3.60 -6.43 -7.06
C ASN A 63 4.00 -5.29 -6.11
N ALA A 64 3.14 -4.98 -5.14
CA ALA A 64 3.43 -4.02 -4.07
C ALA A 64 4.06 -4.74 -2.88
N GLY A 65 5.22 -4.27 -2.42
CA GLY A 65 5.88 -4.78 -1.21
C GLY A 65 5.23 -4.24 0.07
N HIS A 66 4.57 -3.09 -0.02
CA HIS A 66 3.96 -2.41 1.12
C HIS A 66 2.57 -1.87 0.78
N TYR A 67 1.72 -1.78 1.80
CA TYR A 67 0.41 -1.14 1.68
C TYR A 67 0.05 -0.30 2.90
N ARG A 68 -0.85 0.66 2.74
CA ARG A 68 -1.43 1.46 3.82
C ARG A 68 -2.93 1.57 3.63
N VAL A 69 -3.70 1.08 4.60
CA VAL A 69 -5.16 1.27 4.61
C VAL A 69 -5.45 2.75 4.88
N ILE A 70 -6.21 3.39 3.99
CA ILE A 70 -6.54 4.82 4.07
C ILE A 70 -8.02 5.08 4.35
N ALA A 71 -8.90 4.12 4.05
CA ALA A 71 -10.31 4.21 4.37
C ALA A 71 -10.93 2.81 4.53
N VAL A 72 -11.79 2.66 5.53
CA VAL A 72 -12.65 1.49 5.72
C VAL A 72 -14.05 2.01 5.95
N ASP A 73 -14.99 1.60 5.10
CA ASP A 73 -16.40 1.97 5.17
C ASP A 73 -17.24 0.70 5.24
N SER A 74 -17.93 0.50 6.36
CA SER A 74 -18.87 -0.61 6.56
C SER A 74 -20.27 -0.06 6.50
N ARG A 75 -21.08 -0.47 5.52
CA ARG A 75 -22.50 -0.10 5.51
C ARG A 75 -23.22 -0.82 6.65
N ASP A 76 -23.95 -0.06 7.46
CA ASP A 76 -24.48 -0.33 8.81
C ASP A 76 -25.02 -1.74 9.15
N ASN A 77 -25.30 -2.63 8.19
CA ASN A 77 -25.83 -3.97 8.45
C ASN A 77 -25.44 -5.02 7.40
N SER A 78 -24.39 -4.77 6.61
CA SER A 78 -23.94 -5.71 5.58
C SER A 78 -22.48 -6.06 5.81
N ASN A 79 -22.13 -7.35 5.69
CA ASN A 79 -20.76 -7.87 5.66
C ASN A 79 -19.95 -7.39 4.44
N ASN A 80 -20.34 -6.28 3.82
CA ASN A 80 -19.68 -5.68 2.67
C ASN A 80 -18.94 -4.42 3.14
N TRP A 81 -17.64 -4.56 3.33
CA TRP A 81 -16.78 -3.45 3.70
C TRP A 81 -16.10 -2.92 2.44
N ARG A 82 -16.20 -1.61 2.24
CA ARG A 82 -15.44 -0.91 1.21
C ARG A 82 -14.13 -0.45 1.82
N ILE A 83 -13.03 -0.99 1.31
CA ILE A 83 -11.71 -0.70 1.82
C ILE A 83 -10.89 -0.05 0.71
N SER A 84 -10.18 1.01 1.08
CA SER A 84 -9.22 1.68 0.21
C SER A 84 -7.84 1.62 0.84
N ALA A 85 -6.85 1.25 0.03
CA ALA A 85 -5.46 1.15 0.45
C ALA A 85 -4.54 1.79 -0.59
N GLU A 86 -3.52 2.50 -0.13
CA GLU A 86 -2.39 2.92 -0.94
C GLU A 86 -1.36 1.79 -0.99
N LEU A 87 -0.68 1.68 -2.12
CA LEU A 87 0.31 0.65 -2.39
C LEU A 87 1.66 1.29 -2.65
N TYR A 88 2.72 0.61 -2.25
CA TYR A 88 4.08 1.09 -2.40
C TYR A 88 5.05 -0.03 -2.78
N ARG A 89 6.12 0.37 -3.47
CA ARG A 89 7.30 -0.44 -3.74
C ARG A 89 8.42 -0.09 -2.79
#